data_AF-X0Y5F4-F1
#
_entry.id   AF-X0Y5F4-F1
#
_cell.length_a   1.000
_cell.length_b   1.000
_cell.length_c   1.000
_cell.angle_alpha   90.00
_cell.angle_beta   90.00
_cell.angle_gamma   90.00
#
_symmetry.space_group_name_H-M   'P 1'
#
loop_
_entity.id
_entity.type
_entity.pdbx_description
1 polymer ?
#
loop_
_entity_poly.entity_id
_entity_poly.type
_entity_poly.pdbx_seq_one_letter_code
_entity_poly.pdbx_strand_id
1 'polypeptide(L)'
;FYDPRFDGYLGRRRPHVMKLAMIVSASHGEHDLVLTKDDLDEAIEILKEVEVKMPLVFRGVGKSDMASLMNKAIVFIENSATSEILFYQFARYFANDMDKLQMDRVITTLEATKTIKLLRRPGADDVIKVLGEEKDGQTH
;
A
#
# COMPACT_ATOMS: atom_id res chain seq x y z
N PHE A 1 -5.79 7.30 15.34
CA PHE A 1 -4.33 7.08 15.35
C PHE A 1 -3.88 5.76 15.98
N TYR A 2 -4.76 4.94 16.59
CA TYR A 2 -4.33 3.64 17.13
C TYR A 2 -4.63 2.53 16.12
N ASP A 3 -3.60 2.11 15.39
CA ASP A 3 -3.63 0.93 14.53
C ASP A 3 -2.63 -0.08 15.10
N PRO A 4 -3.06 -1.29 15.50
CA PRO A 4 -2.20 -2.31 16.11
C PRO A 4 -0.94 -2.65 15.29
N ARG A 5 -0.93 -2.39 13.98
CA ARG A 5 0.23 -2.58 13.09
C ARG A 5 1.39 -1.62 13.41
N PHE A 6 1.10 -0.52 14.07
CA PHE A 6 2.07 0.50 14.45
C PHE A 6 2.72 0.27 15.81
N ASP A 7 2.28 -0.75 16.55
CA ASP A 7 2.73 -0.97 17.93
C ASP A 7 4.25 -1.19 18.01
N GLY A 8 4.80 -1.92 17.04
CA GLY A 8 6.26 -2.09 16.90
C GLY A 8 7.00 -0.79 16.57
N TYR A 9 6.40 0.10 15.78
CA TYR A 9 6.97 1.42 15.49
C TYR A 9 6.91 2.34 16.71
N LEU A 10 5.77 2.36 17.42
CA LEU A 10 5.56 3.20 18.60
C LEU A 10 6.63 2.95 19.67
N GLY A 11 7.01 1.68 19.90
CA GLY A 11 8.11 1.31 20.80
C GLY A 11 9.49 1.82 20.37
N ARG A 12 9.69 2.14 19.09
CA ARG A 12 10.96 2.63 18.51
C ARG A 12 10.93 4.09 18.08
N ARG A 13 9.82 4.80 18.31
CA ARG A 13 9.68 6.20 17.92
C ARG A 13 10.77 7.09 18.52
N ARG A 14 11.01 6.97 19.83
CA ARG A 14 12.06 7.71 20.55
C ARG A 14 13.47 7.51 19.96
N PRO A 15 13.98 6.28 19.80
CA PRO A 15 15.31 6.09 19.21
C PRO A 15 15.39 6.50 17.73
N HIS A 16 14.28 6.50 16.97
CA HIS A 16 14.26 7.05 15.62
C HIS A 16 14.44 8.57 15.59
N VAL A 17 13.74 9.31 16.46
CA VAL A 17 13.95 10.76 16.61
C VAL A 17 15.41 11.07 16.93
N MET A 18 16.01 10.37 17.91
CA MET A 18 17.40 10.62 18.29
C MET A 18 18.39 10.37 17.14
N LYS A 19 18.21 9.28 16.39
CA LYS A 19 19.06 8.99 15.22
C LYS A 19 18.88 10.03 14.13
N LEU A 20 17.66 10.49 13.92
CA LEU A 20 17.35 11.48 12.89
C LEU A 20 17.94 12.85 13.27
N ALA A 21 17.85 13.25 14.53
CA ALA A 21 18.50 14.47 15.02
C ALA A 21 20.03 14.45 14.80
N MET A 22 20.68 13.29 14.99
CA MET A 22 22.10 13.12 14.65
C MET A 22 22.40 13.31 13.16
N ILE A 23 21.50 12.84 12.29
CA ILE A 23 21.65 13.00 10.83
C ILE A 23 21.42 14.46 10.43
N VAL A 24 20.42 15.13 10.99
CA VAL A 24 20.12 16.55 10.75
C VAL A 24 21.31 17.41 11.18
N SER A 25 21.80 17.24 12.40
CA SER A 25 22.98 17.94 12.91
C SER A 25 24.21 17.74 12.00
N ALA A 26 24.47 16.49 11.59
CA ALA A 26 25.56 16.20 10.65
C ALA A 26 25.36 16.84 9.26
N SER A 27 24.11 17.01 8.81
CA SER A 27 23.78 17.59 7.51
C SER A 27 23.97 19.11 7.47
N HIS A 28 23.86 19.79 8.61
CA HIS A 28 24.16 21.22 8.74
C HIS A 28 25.66 21.52 8.64
N GLY A 29 26.52 20.50 8.77
CA GLY A 29 27.97 20.65 8.69
C GLY A 29 28.61 21.25 9.94
N GLU A 30 27.84 21.41 11.03
CA GLU A 30 28.37 21.79 12.33
C GLU A 30 29.08 20.58 12.95
N HIS A 31 30.37 20.76 13.27
CA HIS A 31 31.26 19.69 13.74
C HIS A 31 31.43 19.70 15.26
N ASP A 32 30.47 20.28 15.97
CA ASP A 32 30.59 20.54 17.41
C ASP A 32 30.26 19.28 18.24
N LEU A 33 29.83 18.19 17.59
CA LEU A 33 29.44 16.90 18.20
C LEU A 33 28.39 17.05 19.32
N VAL A 34 27.65 18.15 19.31
CA VAL A 34 26.59 18.48 20.25
C VAL A 34 25.28 18.58 19.47
N LEU A 35 24.26 17.82 19.89
CA LEU A 35 22.91 17.97 19.36
C LEU A 35 22.27 19.20 19.96
N THR A 36 21.78 20.09 19.11
CA THR A 36 21.04 21.26 19.54
C THR A 36 19.55 20.95 19.67
N LYS A 37 18.82 21.89 20.27
CA LYS A 37 17.35 21.82 20.31
C LYS A 37 16.76 21.87 18.90
N ASP A 38 17.34 22.70 18.03
CA ASP A 38 16.82 22.93 16.69
C ASP A 38 16.93 21.65 15.84
N ASP A 39 18.03 20.88 15.98
CA ASP A 39 18.19 19.57 15.34
C ASP A 39 17.11 18.56 15.77
N LEU A 40 16.73 18.59 17.06
CA LEU A 40 15.70 17.73 17.63
C LEU A 40 14.31 18.14 17.13
N ASP A 41 14.00 19.43 17.14
CA ASP A 41 12.71 19.96 16.68
C ASP A 41 12.50 19.67 15.19
N GLU A 42 13.53 19.86 14.36
CA GLU A 42 13.49 19.52 12.94
C GLU A 42 13.31 18.01 12.70
N ALA A 43 14.07 17.18 13.41
CA ALA A 43 13.91 15.73 13.32
C ALA A 43 12.50 15.26 13.72
N ILE A 44 11.87 15.92 14.69
CA ILE A 44 10.48 15.64 15.08
C ILE A 44 9.51 16.00 13.96
N GLU A 45 9.67 17.16 13.31
CA GLU A 45 8.81 17.56 12.20
C GLU A 45 8.95 16.62 11.00
N ILE A 46 10.17 16.28 10.61
CA ILE A 46 10.43 15.29 9.54
C ILE A 46 9.75 13.95 9.89
N LEU A 47 9.89 13.47 11.13
CA LEU A 47 9.29 12.20 11.53
C LEU A 47 7.76 12.25 11.49
N LYS A 48 7.14 13.35 11.93
CA LYS A 48 5.69 13.55 11.85
C LYS A 48 5.17 13.49 10.41
N GLU A 49 5.86 14.11 9.47
CA GLU A 49 5.47 14.06 8.05
C GLU A 49 5.48 12.63 7.50
N VAL A 50 6.50 11.85 7.87
CA VAL A 50 6.62 10.45 7.47
C VAL A 50 5.54 9.58 8.12
N GLU A 51 5.22 9.82 9.40
CA GLU A 51 4.18 9.10 10.16
C GLU A 51 2.81 9.15 9.46
N VAL A 52 2.48 10.24 8.77
CA VAL A 52 1.23 10.37 7.99
C VAL A 52 1.15 9.36 6.85
N LYS A 53 2.29 9.05 6.21
CA LYS A 53 2.37 8.14 5.05
C LYS A 53 2.61 6.68 5.44
N MET A 54 3.09 6.42 6.66
CA MET A 54 3.37 5.07 7.14
C MET A 54 2.20 4.06 7.00
N PRO A 55 0.90 4.43 7.12
CA PRO A 55 -0.19 3.47 6.94
C PRO A 55 -0.21 2.82 5.55
N LEU A 56 0.30 3.52 4.53
CA LEU A 56 0.43 3.01 3.17
C LEU A 56 1.53 1.93 3.09
N VAL A 57 2.62 2.10 3.82
CA VAL A 57 3.74 1.14 3.87
C VAL A 57 3.36 -0.10 4.70
N PHE A 58 2.73 0.10 5.86
CA PHE A 58 2.28 -0.99 6.73
C PHE A 58 0.99 -1.67 6.25
N ARG A 59 0.36 -1.21 5.15
CA ARG A 59 -0.67 -2.00 4.45
C ARG A 59 -0.11 -3.32 3.90
N GLY A 60 1.17 -3.35 3.52
CA GLY A 60 1.85 -4.55 3.01
C GLY A 60 2.62 -5.37 4.06
N VAL A 61 2.98 -4.76 5.19
CA VAL A 61 3.80 -5.41 6.22
C VAL A 61 2.90 -6.04 7.28
N GLY A 62 2.75 -7.36 7.24
CA GLY A 62 2.17 -8.14 8.35
C GLY A 62 0.97 -9.04 8.01
N LYS A 63 0.58 -9.20 6.76
CA LYS A 63 -0.45 -10.17 6.38
C LYS A 63 0.13 -11.10 5.32
N SER A 64 0.02 -12.42 5.59
CA SER A 64 0.08 -13.59 4.69
C SER A 64 0.46 -13.35 3.24
N ASP A 65 1.14 -14.28 2.57
CA ASP A 65 1.38 -14.29 1.11
C ASP A 65 0.19 -13.75 0.28
N MET A 66 -1.06 -13.95 0.75
CA MET A 66 -2.28 -13.33 0.20
C MET A 66 -2.27 -11.79 0.09
N ALA A 67 -1.76 -11.04 1.06
CA ALA A 67 -1.79 -9.58 0.99
C ALA A 67 -0.83 -9.04 -0.08
N SER A 68 0.32 -9.72 -0.25
CA SER A 68 1.24 -9.44 -1.35
C SER A 68 0.58 -9.71 -2.70
N LEU A 69 -0.10 -10.86 -2.82
CA LEU A 69 -0.84 -11.23 -4.04
C LEU A 69 -2.00 -10.27 -4.33
N MET A 70 -2.76 -9.83 -3.31
CA MET A 70 -3.81 -8.83 -3.49
C MET A 70 -3.26 -7.48 -3.96
N ASN A 71 -2.17 -7.00 -3.36
CA ASN A 71 -1.56 -5.74 -3.80
C ASN A 71 -1.07 -5.83 -5.25
N LYS A 72 -0.43 -6.95 -5.64
CA LYS A 72 -0.04 -7.17 -7.04
C LYS A 72 -1.24 -7.19 -7.99
N ALA A 73 -2.34 -7.84 -7.58
CA ALA A 73 -3.57 -7.88 -8.38
C ALA A 73 -4.19 -6.48 -8.55
N ILE A 74 -4.23 -5.66 -7.49
CA ILE A 74 -4.71 -4.28 -7.55
C ILE A 74 -3.85 -3.46 -8.51
N VAL A 75 -2.53 -3.52 -8.36
CA VAL A 75 -1.59 -2.80 -9.25
C VAL A 75 -1.74 -3.25 -10.70
N PHE A 76 -1.94 -4.54 -10.97
CA PHE A 76 -2.20 -5.04 -12.32
C PHE A 76 -3.49 -4.45 -12.90
N ILE A 77 -4.55 -4.38 -12.10
CA ILE A 77 -5.85 -3.81 -12.50
C ILE A 77 -5.74 -2.30 -12.75
N GLU A 78 -5.10 -1.55 -11.85
CA GLU A 78 -4.92 -0.09 -11.97
C GLU A 78 -4.07 0.31 -13.18
N ASN A 79 -3.07 -0.50 -13.53
CA ASN A 79 -2.22 -0.27 -14.72
C ASN A 79 -2.82 -0.81 -16.01
N SER A 80 -3.96 -1.51 -15.96
CA SER A 80 -4.62 -1.98 -17.16
C SER A 80 -5.24 -0.81 -17.92
N ALA A 81 -5.02 -0.75 -19.23
CA ALA A 81 -5.54 0.32 -20.08
C ALA A 81 -7.06 0.20 -20.32
N THR A 82 -7.68 -0.91 -19.93
CA THR A 82 -9.07 -1.24 -20.18
C THR A 82 -9.82 -1.51 -18.89
N SER A 83 -11.07 -1.04 -18.79
CA SER A 83 -11.96 -1.34 -17.66
C SER A 83 -12.51 -2.77 -17.69
N GLU A 84 -12.24 -3.53 -18.75
CA GLU A 84 -12.58 -4.93 -18.91
C GLU A 84 -11.30 -5.73 -19.20
N ILE A 85 -11.03 -6.72 -18.37
CA ILE A 85 -9.86 -7.60 -18.46
C ILE A 85 -10.37 -9.03 -18.63
N LEU A 86 -9.87 -9.76 -19.62
CA LEU A 86 -10.22 -11.17 -19.81
C LEU A 86 -9.66 -12.00 -18.65
N PHE A 87 -10.48 -12.84 -18.04
CA PHE A 87 -10.10 -13.63 -16.86
C PHE A 87 -8.88 -14.52 -17.14
N TYR A 88 -8.79 -15.11 -18.33
CA TYR A 88 -7.64 -15.95 -18.69
C TYR A 88 -6.33 -15.15 -18.76
N GLN A 89 -6.36 -13.86 -19.12
CA GLN A 89 -5.16 -13.01 -19.17
C GLN A 89 -4.66 -12.73 -17.77
N PHE A 90 -5.57 -12.40 -16.86
CA PHE A 90 -5.29 -12.26 -15.44
C PHE A 90 -4.72 -13.57 -14.87
N ALA A 91 -5.41 -14.70 -15.09
CA ALA A 91 -4.99 -16.00 -14.58
C ALA A 91 -3.61 -16.41 -15.11
N ARG A 92 -3.32 -16.16 -16.40
CA ARG A 92 -2.02 -16.46 -17.01
C ARG A 92 -0.91 -15.58 -16.46
N TYR A 93 -1.16 -14.30 -16.19
CA TYR A 93 -0.18 -13.41 -15.58
C TYR A 93 0.24 -13.89 -14.19
N PHE A 94 -0.72 -14.38 -13.42
CA PHE A 94 -0.51 -14.83 -12.04
C PHE A 94 -0.24 -16.33 -11.88
N ALA A 95 -0.13 -17.10 -12.97
CA ALA A 95 -0.03 -18.56 -12.91
C ALA A 95 1.18 -19.10 -12.12
N ASN A 96 2.28 -18.33 -12.04
CA ASN A 96 3.48 -18.69 -11.26
C ASN A 96 3.44 -18.18 -9.81
N ASP A 97 2.54 -17.24 -9.52
CA ASP A 97 2.49 -16.52 -8.25
C ASP A 97 1.34 -17.02 -7.35
N MET A 98 0.28 -17.59 -7.92
CA MET A 98 -0.88 -18.07 -7.17
C MET A 98 -1.46 -19.37 -7.72
N ASP A 99 -1.89 -20.25 -6.81
CA ASP A 99 -2.73 -21.40 -7.15
C ASP A 99 -4.21 -20.99 -7.35
N LYS A 100 -5.05 -21.92 -7.80
CA LYS A 100 -6.49 -21.67 -8.03
C LYS A 100 -7.22 -21.17 -6.78
N LEU A 101 -6.92 -21.75 -5.61
CA LEU A 101 -7.61 -21.43 -4.36
C LEU A 101 -7.22 -20.03 -3.88
N GLN A 102 -5.96 -19.65 -4.07
CA GLN A 102 -5.45 -18.30 -3.83
C GLN A 102 -6.09 -17.29 -4.80
N MET A 103 -6.19 -17.63 -6.09
CA MET A 103 -6.81 -16.78 -7.10
C MET A 103 -8.30 -16.53 -6.80
N ASP A 104 -9.06 -17.57 -6.48
CA ASP A 104 -10.47 -17.46 -6.10
C ASP A 104 -10.64 -16.54 -4.88
N ARG A 105 -9.75 -16.66 -3.88
CA ARG A 105 -9.76 -15.78 -2.70
C ARG A 105 -9.47 -14.32 -3.05
N VAL A 106 -8.49 -14.06 -3.92
CA VAL A 106 -8.16 -12.69 -4.36
C VAL A 106 -9.37 -12.07 -5.09
N ILE A 107 -9.94 -12.78 -6.06
CA ILE A 107 -11.10 -12.30 -6.83
C ILE A 107 -12.30 -12.06 -5.91
N THR A 108 -12.64 -13.00 -5.04
CA THR A 108 -13.76 -12.87 -4.09
C THR A 108 -13.56 -11.67 -3.17
N THR A 109 -12.33 -11.44 -2.71
CA THR A 109 -12.02 -10.30 -1.84
C THR A 109 -12.16 -8.97 -2.58
N LEU A 110 -11.63 -8.87 -3.81
CA LEU A 110 -11.71 -7.66 -4.63
C LEU A 110 -13.14 -7.35 -5.09
N GLU A 111 -13.96 -8.38 -5.30
CA GLU A 111 -15.39 -8.22 -5.59
C GLU A 111 -16.15 -7.76 -4.34
N ALA A 112 -15.83 -8.30 -3.16
CA ALA A 112 -16.40 -7.87 -1.88
C ALA A 112 -16.05 -6.41 -1.52
N THR A 113 -14.85 -5.95 -1.88
CA THR A 113 -14.45 -4.53 -1.73
C THR A 113 -14.99 -3.63 -2.84
N LYS A 114 -15.83 -4.16 -3.75
CA LYS A 114 -16.40 -3.45 -4.91
C LYS A 114 -15.35 -2.83 -5.84
N THR A 115 -14.13 -3.38 -5.87
CA THR A 115 -13.06 -2.94 -6.77
C THR A 115 -13.25 -3.54 -8.17
N ILE A 116 -13.78 -4.77 -8.23
CA ILE A 116 -14.06 -5.48 -9.48
C ILE A 116 -15.42 -6.16 -9.43
N LYS A 117 -15.88 -6.63 -10.60
CA LYS A 117 -17.00 -7.55 -10.75
C LYS A 117 -16.65 -8.64 -11.75
N LEU A 118 -16.81 -9.90 -11.37
CA LEU A 118 -16.57 -11.01 -12.28
C LEU A 118 -17.84 -11.29 -13.11
N LEU A 119 -17.75 -11.09 -14.42
CA LEU A 119 -18.83 -11.36 -15.36
C LEU A 119 -18.60 -12.70 -16.03
N ARG A 120 -19.39 -13.70 -15.63
CA ARG A 120 -19.43 -15.00 -16.30
C ARG A 120 -20.39 -14.95 -17.47
N ARG A 121 -19.89 -15.14 -18.69
CA ARG A 121 -20.71 -15.05 -19.91
C ARG A 121 -20.90 -16.47 -20.49
N PRO A 122 -22.13 -17.02 -20.52
CA PRO A 122 -22.37 -18.32 -21.12
C PRO A 122 -21.99 -18.29 -22.61
N GLY A 123 -20.99 -19.08 -23.01
CA GLY A 123 -20.52 -19.16 -24.39
C GLY A 123 -19.48 -18.11 -24.82
N ALA A 124 -18.96 -17.30 -23.89
CA ALA A 124 -17.85 -16.38 -24.13
C ALA A 124 -16.85 -16.42 -22.96
N ASP A 125 -15.68 -15.81 -23.14
CA ASP A 125 -14.68 -15.74 -22.07
C ASP A 125 -15.16 -14.91 -20.88
N ASP A 126 -14.84 -15.38 -19.67
CA ASP A 126 -15.11 -14.66 -18.43
C ASP A 126 -14.32 -13.35 -18.38
N VAL A 127 -14.94 -12.29 -17.85
CA VAL A 127 -14.37 -10.94 -17.84
C VAL A 127 -14.36 -10.38 -16.43
N ILE A 128 -13.22 -9.86 -16.01
CA ILE A 128 -13.08 -9.02 -14.81
C ILE A 128 -13.38 -7.58 -15.24
N LYS A 129 -14.49 -7.03 -14.74
CA LYS A 129 -14.84 -5.63 -14.93
C LYS A 129 -14.36 -4.80 -13.76
N VAL A 130 -13.55 -3.79 -14.02
CA VAL A 130 -13.07 -2.84 -13.01
C VAL A 130 -14.19 -1.86 -12.70
N LEU A 131 -14.61 -1.83 -11.44
CA LEU A 131 -15.53 -0.83 -10.94
C LEU A 131 -14.67 0.34 -10.49
N GLY A 132 -14.42 1.28 -11.39
CA GLY A 132 -13.83 2.55 -11.00
C GLY A 132 -14.71 3.19 -9.93
N GLU A 133 -14.09 3.82 -8.94
CA GLU A 133 -14.80 4.84 -8.17
C GLU A 133 -15.49 5.74 -9.19
N GLU A 134 -16.81 5.85 -9.09
CA GLU A 134 -17.49 7.02 -9.62
C GLU A 134 -16.66 8.20 -9.13
N LYS A 135 -15.95 8.86 -10.05
CA LYS A 135 -15.56 10.25 -9.83
C LYS A 135 -16.89 10.95 -9.65
N ASP A 136 -17.30 11.10 -8.39
CA ASP A 136 -18.42 11.94 -8.00
C ASP A 136 -18.22 13.25 -8.76
N GLY A 137 -19.11 13.47 -9.71
CA GLY A 137 -19.23 14.75 -10.37
C GLY A 137 -19.58 15.77 -9.30
N GLN A 138 -18.59 16.55 -8.89
CA GLN A 138 -18.81 17.88 -8.37
C GLN A 138 -18.08 18.86 -9.30
N THR A 139 -18.71 19.07 -10.45
CA THR A 139 -18.81 20.42 -11.01
C THR A 139 -19.59 21.28 -10.02
N HIS A 140 -18.93 22.28 -9.46
CA HIS A 140 -19.49 23.62 -9.25
C HIS A 140 -18.39 24.66 -9.42
#